data_AF-A0AAE1CDK1-F1
#
_entry.id   AF-A0AAE1CDK1-F1
#
_cell.length_a   1.000
_cell.length_b   1.000
_cell.length_c   1.000
_cell.angle_alpha   90.00
_cell.angle_beta   90.00
_cell.angle_gamma   90.00
#
_symmetry.space_group_name_H-M   'P 1'
#
loop_
_entity.id
_entity.type
_entity.pdbx_description
1 polymer ?
#
loop_
_entity_poly.entity_id
_entity_poly.type
_entity_poly.pdbx_seq_one_letter_code
_entity_poly.pdbx_strand_id
1 'polypeptide(L)'
;MRVTIFLAAATTPLAVFAAPVDDSIAVALDTRGDNFCAKIMPAREDAEVKAQHDKFVDAFLVKKDVALAFENIAPEYVNHNPFAQNGAAWALNFLKGIWGS
;
A
#
# COMPACT_ATOMS: atom_id res chain seq x y z
N MET A 1 42.68 -48.72 -4.05
CA MET A 1 42.11 -47.48 -3.48
C MET A 1 40.60 -47.70 -3.37
N ARG A 2 40.08 -48.00 -2.18
CA ARG A 2 38.65 -48.27 -1.97
C ARG A 2 37.98 -46.95 -1.60
N VAL A 3 37.12 -46.42 -2.47
CA VAL A 3 36.35 -45.20 -2.21
C VAL A 3 34.99 -45.62 -1.68
N THR A 4 34.77 -45.40 -0.39
CA THR A 4 33.51 -45.68 0.31
C THR A 4 32.51 -44.58 -0.01
N ILE A 5 31.42 -44.91 -0.70
CA ILE A 5 30.29 -44.00 -0.93
C ILE A 5 29.42 -44.03 0.32
N PHE A 6 29.39 -42.94 1.08
CA PHE A 6 28.35 -42.72 2.09
C PHE A 6 27.22 -41.89 1.48
N LEU A 7 26.15 -42.57 1.07
CA LEU A 7 24.90 -41.95 0.67
C LEU A 7 24.07 -41.70 1.93
N ALA A 8 24.20 -40.51 2.51
CA ALA A 8 23.42 -40.10 3.68
C ALA A 8 22.00 -39.71 3.26
N ALA A 9 21.04 -40.32 3.94
CA ALA A 9 19.61 -40.26 3.72
C ALA A 9 19.05 -38.83 3.71
N ALA A 10 18.28 -38.52 2.67
CA ALA A 10 17.36 -37.40 2.65
C ALA A 10 16.09 -37.78 3.43
N THR A 11 16.00 -37.36 4.70
CA THR A 11 14.76 -37.42 5.49
C THR A 11 14.35 -36.01 5.91
N THR A 12 13.28 -35.55 5.29
CA THR A 12 12.44 -34.35 5.50
C THR A 12 11.96 -34.19 6.97
N PRO A 13 11.58 -32.99 7.49
CA PRO A 13 10.45 -32.19 6.98
C PRO A 13 10.62 -30.66 6.93
N LEU A 14 10.04 -30.08 5.87
CA LEU A 14 9.67 -28.66 5.73
C LEU A 14 8.61 -28.27 6.78
N ALA A 15 9.01 -28.08 8.03
CA ALA A 15 8.11 -27.69 9.12
C ALA A 15 8.56 -26.39 9.83
N VAL A 16 9.17 -25.46 9.10
CA VAL A 16 9.54 -24.14 9.63
C VAL A 16 8.88 -23.07 8.79
N PHE A 17 7.58 -22.82 8.98
CA PHE A 17 6.94 -21.54 8.65
C PHE A 17 5.65 -21.36 9.46
N ALA A 18 5.82 -21.29 10.79
CA ALA A 18 4.88 -20.64 11.69
C ALA A 18 5.66 -20.00 12.84
N ALA A 19 6.71 -19.25 12.51
CA ALA A 19 7.34 -18.37 13.49
C ALA A 19 6.33 -17.26 13.82
N PRO A 20 6.10 -16.95 15.11
CA PRO A 20 5.30 -15.80 15.49
C PRO A 20 5.90 -14.56 14.83
N VAL A 21 5.03 -13.72 14.26
CA VAL A 21 5.44 -12.42 13.72
C VAL A 21 5.90 -11.60 14.92
N ASP A 22 7.21 -11.43 15.04
CA ASP A 22 7.84 -10.69 16.11
C ASP A 22 7.37 -9.21 16.04
N ASP A 23 7.00 -8.63 17.19
CA ASP A 23 6.53 -7.24 17.31
C ASP A 23 7.55 -6.19 16.84
N SER A 24 8.77 -6.62 16.47
CA SER A 24 9.79 -5.79 15.86
C SER A 24 9.40 -5.23 14.47
N ILE A 25 8.37 -5.78 13.80
CA ILE A 25 7.79 -5.11 12.62
C ILE A 25 7.04 -3.83 13.01
N ALA A 26 6.39 -3.79 14.19
CA ALA A 26 5.70 -2.60 14.66
C ALA A 26 6.70 -1.45 14.97
N VAL A 27 7.89 -1.79 15.47
CA VAL A 27 8.97 -0.82 15.75
C VAL A 27 9.64 -0.29 14.47
N ALA A 28 9.68 -1.09 13.40
CA ALA A 28 10.25 -0.66 12.11
C ALA A 28 9.34 0.31 11.33
N LEU A 29 8.06 0.44 11.69
CA LEU A 29 7.17 1.48 11.17
C LEU A 29 7.38 2.84 11.85
N ASP A 30 7.77 2.84 13.13
CA ASP A 30 7.91 4.03 13.97
C ASP A 30 9.14 4.90 13.59
N THR A 31 10.15 4.29 12.96
CA THR A 31 11.42 4.96 12.60
C THR A 31 11.42 5.61 11.20
N ARG A 32 10.33 5.53 10.43
CA ARG A 32 10.19 6.24 9.15
C ARG A 32 9.57 7.61 9.36
N GLY A 33 10.37 8.55 9.86
CA GLY A 33 10.11 10.00 9.86
C GLY A 33 8.63 10.39 9.95
N ASP A 34 8.05 10.29 11.14
CA ASP A 34 6.96 11.05 11.78
C ASP A 34 5.72 11.55 10.99
N ASN A 35 5.65 11.53 9.65
CA ASN A 35 4.51 12.06 8.88
C ASN A 35 4.23 11.33 7.54
N PHE A 36 5.00 10.29 7.17
CA PHE A 36 4.74 9.57 5.92
C PHE A 36 3.51 8.66 6.08
N CYS A 37 2.35 9.15 5.62
CA CYS A 37 1.04 8.51 5.81
C CYS A 37 0.66 8.36 7.29
N ALA A 38 0.46 9.49 7.97
CA ALA A 38 -0.15 9.49 9.29
C ALA A 38 -1.49 8.72 9.26
N LYS A 39 -1.63 7.74 10.15
CA LYS A 39 -2.86 6.96 10.26
C LYS A 39 -3.99 7.86 10.76
N ILE A 40 -5.12 7.86 10.05
CA ILE A 40 -6.34 8.55 10.50
C ILE A 40 -6.85 7.84 11.75
N MET A 41 -7.07 8.61 12.84
CA MET A 41 -7.57 8.13 14.12
C MET A 41 -8.80 8.95 14.57
N PRO A 42 -9.89 8.29 15.03
CA PRO A 42 -10.07 6.84 15.09
C PRO A 42 -10.12 6.21 13.69
N ALA A 43 -9.85 4.91 13.62
CA ALA A 43 -10.02 4.17 12.37
C ALA A 43 -11.49 4.27 11.92
N ARG A 44 -11.70 4.44 10.62
CA ARG A 44 -13.04 4.40 10.04
C ARG A 44 -13.51 2.97 9.86
N GLU A 45 -14.82 2.78 9.82
CA GLU A 45 -15.44 1.49 9.55
C GLU A 45 -15.14 1.01 8.12
N ASP A 46 -14.86 -0.28 7.96
CA ASP A 46 -14.48 -0.87 6.66
C ASP A 46 -15.53 -0.63 5.57
N ALA A 47 -16.82 -0.68 5.93
CA ALA A 47 -17.91 -0.43 5.00
C ALA A 47 -17.90 1.01 4.45
N GLU A 48 -17.55 1.98 5.29
CA GLU A 48 -17.45 3.40 4.91
C GLU A 48 -16.24 3.60 3.98
N VAL A 49 -15.09 3.00 4.34
CA VAL A 49 -13.87 3.04 3.52
C VAL A 49 -14.14 2.45 2.14
N LYS A 50 -14.80 1.30 2.08
CA LYS A 50 -15.17 0.65 0.83
C LYS A 50 -16.12 1.52 -0.01
N ALA A 51 -17.16 2.08 0.59
CA ALA A 51 -18.12 2.90 -0.14
C ALA A 51 -17.46 4.16 -0.74
N GLN A 52 -16.54 4.81 -0.03
CA GLN A 52 -15.79 5.95 -0.55
C GLN A 52 -14.80 5.55 -1.65
N HIS A 53 -14.10 4.42 -1.46
CA HIS A 53 -13.20 3.87 -2.47
C HIS A 53 -13.96 3.53 -3.77
N ASP A 54 -15.13 2.91 -3.68
CA ASP A 54 -15.92 2.55 -4.86
C ASP A 54 -16.39 3.80 -5.63
N LYS A 55 -16.77 4.88 -4.93
CA LYS A 55 -17.07 6.18 -5.55
C LYS A 55 -15.87 6.78 -6.28
N PHE A 56 -14.70 6.75 -5.64
CA PHE A 56 -13.46 7.20 -6.27
C PHE A 56 -13.16 6.40 -7.54
N VAL A 57 -13.22 5.06 -7.46
CA VAL A 57 -12.90 4.17 -8.59
C VAL A 57 -13.87 4.35 -9.75
N ASP A 58 -15.17 4.44 -9.49
CA ASP A 58 -16.17 4.70 -10.53
C ASP A 58 -15.91 6.04 -11.23
N ALA A 59 -15.68 7.11 -10.47
CA ALA A 59 -15.36 8.42 -11.04
C ALA A 59 -14.04 8.40 -11.84
N PHE A 60 -12.98 7.81 -11.27
CA PHE A 60 -11.63 7.86 -11.82
C PHE A 60 -11.41 6.91 -13.00
N LEU A 61 -11.87 5.66 -12.88
CA LEU A 61 -11.60 4.60 -13.86
C LEU A 61 -12.72 4.43 -14.89
N VAL A 62 -13.98 4.56 -14.49
CA VAL A 62 -15.14 4.28 -15.35
C VAL A 62 -15.61 5.55 -16.05
N LYS A 63 -15.96 6.58 -15.28
CA LYS A 63 -16.47 7.86 -15.80
C LYS A 63 -15.38 8.77 -16.34
N LYS A 64 -14.12 8.49 -15.98
CA LYS A 64 -12.95 9.31 -16.34
C LYS A 64 -13.05 10.77 -15.86
N ASP A 65 -13.86 11.03 -14.84
CA ASP A 65 -14.00 12.35 -14.25
C ASP A 65 -13.05 12.51 -13.06
N VAL A 66 -11.86 13.04 -13.35
CA VAL A 66 -10.83 13.26 -12.33
C VAL A 66 -11.27 14.30 -11.30
N ALA A 67 -12.04 15.32 -11.69
CA ALA A 67 -12.51 16.32 -10.74
C ALA A 67 -13.45 15.69 -9.71
N LEU A 68 -14.40 14.89 -10.17
CA LEU A 68 -15.31 14.15 -9.30
C LEU A 68 -14.58 13.11 -8.45
N ALA A 69 -13.60 12.40 -9.01
CA ALA A 69 -12.82 11.43 -8.24
C ALA A 69 -12.12 12.11 -7.04
N PHE A 70 -11.53 13.28 -7.27
CA PHE A 70 -10.78 14.00 -6.25
C PHE A 70 -11.64 14.63 -5.15
N GLU A 71 -12.97 14.65 -5.26
CA GLU A 71 -13.87 14.94 -4.12
C GLU A 71 -13.75 13.89 -3.01
N ASN A 72 -13.28 12.68 -3.34
CA ASN A 72 -13.09 11.59 -2.39
C ASN A 72 -11.66 11.52 -1.82
N ILE A 73 -10.78 12.45 -2.17
CA ILE A 73 -9.38 12.49 -1.73
C ILE A 73 -9.19 13.66 -0.77
N ALA A 74 -8.55 13.39 0.38
CA ALA A 74 -8.27 14.42 1.36
C ALA A 74 -7.30 15.49 0.80
N PRO A 75 -7.50 16.79 1.10
CA PRO A 75 -6.62 17.86 0.62
C PRO A 75 -5.13 17.63 0.88
N GLU A 76 -4.82 17.05 2.04
CA GLU A 76 -3.48 16.71 2.56
C GLU A 76 -2.91 15.39 2.00
N TYR A 77 -3.52 14.81 0.95
CA TYR A 77 -3.06 13.60 0.26
C TYR A 77 -1.53 13.56 0.08
N VAL A 78 -0.90 12.49 0.54
CA VAL A 78 0.55 12.26 0.37
C VAL A 78 0.79 11.46 -0.90
N ASN A 79 1.57 12.01 -1.82
CA ASN A 79 1.94 11.31 -3.05
C ASN A 79 3.20 10.47 -2.81
N HIS A 80 3.19 9.23 -3.29
CA HIS A 80 4.34 8.32 -3.15
C HIS A 80 5.32 8.40 -4.31
N ASN A 81 5.01 9.16 -5.37
CA ASN A 81 5.96 9.44 -6.43
C ASN A 81 6.99 10.48 -5.95
N PRO A 82 8.30 10.15 -5.90
CA PRO A 82 9.34 11.07 -5.41
C PRO A 82 9.53 12.33 -6.28
N PHE A 83 8.97 12.33 -7.49
CA PHE A 83 8.99 13.47 -8.41
C PHE A 83 7.71 14.32 -8.36
N ALA A 84 6.76 13.97 -7.49
CA ALA A 84 5.51 14.67 -7.29
C ALA A 84 5.50 15.45 -5.97
N GLN A 85 4.70 16.51 -5.92
CA GLN A 85 4.42 17.19 -4.65
C GLN A 85 3.24 16.50 -3.93
N ASN A 86 3.23 16.60 -2.60
CA ASN A 86 2.07 16.26 -1.80
C ASN A 86 0.91 17.24 -2.07
N GLY A 87 -0.30 16.82 -1.72
CA GLY A 87 -1.53 17.57 -1.83
C GLY A 87 -2.40 17.10 -3.00
N ALA A 88 -3.70 16.97 -2.73
CA ALA A 88 -4.68 16.55 -3.73
C ALA A 88 -4.74 17.52 -4.92
N ALA A 89 -4.57 18.83 -4.65
CA ALA A 89 -4.61 19.87 -5.67
C ALA A 89 -3.48 19.70 -6.71
N TRP A 90 -2.27 19.35 -6.27
CA TRP A 90 -1.16 19.13 -7.20
C TRP A 90 -1.45 17.94 -8.13
N ALA A 91 -1.89 16.80 -7.56
CA ALA A 91 -2.21 15.61 -8.33
C ALA A 91 -3.40 15.82 -9.28
N LEU A 92 -4.45 16.52 -8.84
CA LEU A 92 -5.59 16.87 -9.68
C LEU A 92 -5.17 17.73 -10.87
N ASN A 93 -4.38 18.78 -10.64
CA ASN A 93 -3.92 19.68 -11.70
C ASN A 93 -3.04 18.96 -12.72
N PHE A 94 -2.19 18.04 -12.28
CA PHE A 94 -1.39 17.20 -13.17
C PHE A 94 -2.27 16.26 -13.99
N LEU A 95 -3.19 15.53 -13.35
CA LEU A 95 -3.99 14.49 -13.99
C LEU A 95 -5.05 15.05 -14.95
N LYS A 96 -5.59 16.25 -14.71
CA LYS A 96 -6.55 16.91 -15.63
C LYS A 96 -6.05 17.02 -17.08
N GLY A 97 -4.73 17.10 -17.29
CA GLY A 97 -4.15 17.25 -18.61
C GLY A 97 -3.81 15.93 -19.33
N ILE A 98 -3.82 14.80 -18.63
CA ILE A 98 -3.30 13.53 -19.17
C ILE A 98 -4.23 12.33 -18.93
N TRP A 99 -5.17 12.46 -17.99
CA TRP A 99 -6.12 11.40 -17.73
C TRP A 99 -7.26 11.51 -18.73
N GLY A 100 -7.32 10.55 -19.64
CA GLY A 100 -8.23 10.58 -20.79
C GLY A 100 -9.68 10.72 -20.35
N SER A 101 -10.39 11.63 -21.00
CA SER A 101 -11.84 11.86 -20.92
C SER A 101 -12.65 10.76 -21.58
#